data_AF-A0A392NFD4-F1
#
_entry.id   AF-A0A392NFD4-F1
#
_cell.length_a   1.000
_cell.length_b   1.000
_cell.length_c   1.000
_cell.angle_alpha   90.00
_cell.angle_beta   90.00
_cell.angle_gamma   90.00
#
_symmetry.space_group_name_H-M   'P 1'
#
loop_
_entity.id
_entity.type
_entity.pdbx_description
1 polymer ?
#
loop_
_entity_poly.entity_id
_entity_poly.type
_entity_poly.pdbx_seq_one_letter_code
_entity_poly.pdbx_strand_id
1 'polypeptide(L)'
;MWPNKVPNPNWPEKKAIDETSWTDVEYCKLRGKWYPVSKTEAEKAAWEFREKNDGIDVVAIHPGTCLGELIQKEMNASSAVLQRLMMGSKDTQECYWLGAVHVKDVARAHVLVYETPTAAGRYLCVNGIYQFSSFAKTVSELYPDFPIH
;
A
#
# COMPACT_ATOMS: atom_id res chain seq x y z
N MET A 1 -2.20 15.02 -18.63
CA MET A 1 -3.49 14.98 -17.91
C MET A 1 -3.61 13.59 -17.31
N TRP A 2 -3.69 13.45 -15.98
CA TRP A 2 -3.48 12.19 -15.25
C TRP A 2 -4.78 11.35 -15.24
N PRO A 3 -4.97 10.32 -16.10
CA PRO A 3 -6.31 9.84 -16.38
C PRO A 3 -6.92 8.91 -15.32
N ASN A 4 -6.14 8.37 -14.38
CA ASN A 4 -6.63 7.33 -13.46
C ASN A 4 -5.89 7.37 -12.11
N LYS A 5 -6.25 8.30 -11.22
CA LYS A 5 -5.77 8.29 -9.83
C LYS A 5 -6.60 7.29 -9.01
N VAL A 6 -6.23 6.01 -9.05
CA VAL A 6 -6.74 5.03 -8.08
C VAL A 6 -5.95 5.22 -6.78
N PRO A 7 -6.58 5.27 -5.59
CA PRO A 7 -7.98 4.96 -5.32
C PRO A 7 -8.90 6.18 -5.16
N ASN A 8 -8.47 7.39 -5.56
CA ASN A 8 -9.27 8.62 -5.48
C ASN A 8 -9.04 9.53 -6.70
N PRO A 9 -9.97 9.58 -7.68
CA PRO A 9 -9.79 10.29 -8.94
C PRO A 9 -9.71 11.81 -8.74
N ASN A 10 -10.31 12.31 -7.66
CA ASN A 10 -10.42 13.72 -7.33
C ASN A 10 -9.24 14.22 -6.47
N TRP A 11 -8.21 13.39 -6.26
CA TRP A 11 -7.07 13.77 -5.43
C TRP A 11 -6.33 15.00 -6.04
N PRO A 12 -6.09 16.08 -5.27
CA PRO A 12 -5.45 17.29 -5.81
C PRO A 12 -4.05 16.99 -6.36
N GLU A 13 -3.70 17.53 -7.53
CA GLU A 13 -2.42 17.24 -8.20
C GLU A 13 -1.17 17.60 -7.39
N LYS A 14 -1.27 18.57 -6.47
CA LYS A 14 -0.14 19.06 -5.66
C LYS A 14 -0.25 18.71 -4.18
N LYS A 15 -1.25 17.91 -3.79
CA LYS A 15 -1.38 17.46 -2.39
C LYS A 15 -0.63 16.15 -2.24
N ALA A 16 0.40 16.14 -1.39
CA ALA A 16 1.06 14.91 -0.99
C ALA A 16 0.06 13.94 -0.33
N ILE A 17 0.26 12.64 -0.55
CA ILE A 17 -0.49 11.61 0.18
C ILE A 17 0.10 11.54 1.59
N ASP A 18 -0.75 11.78 2.57
CA ASP A 18 -0.46 11.73 4.00
C ASP A 18 -1.54 10.95 4.77
N GLU A 19 -1.43 10.89 6.08
CA GLU A 19 -2.35 10.22 7.01
C GLU A 19 -3.79 10.77 6.98
N THR A 20 -4.01 11.95 6.39
CA THR A 20 -5.34 12.54 6.20
C THR A 20 -6.04 12.02 4.95
N SER A 21 -5.34 11.23 4.14
CA SER A 21 -5.80 10.75 2.84
C SER A 21 -6.73 9.55 2.96
N TRP A 22 -7.86 9.61 2.27
CA TRP A 22 -8.84 8.54 2.23
C TRP A 22 -9.14 8.09 0.79
N THR A 23 -9.36 6.78 0.67
CA THR A 23 -9.85 6.11 -0.54
C THR A 23 -11.25 6.62 -0.90
N ASP A 24 -11.49 6.87 -2.19
CA ASP A 24 -12.84 7.04 -2.72
C ASP A 24 -13.47 5.64 -2.91
N VAL A 25 -14.29 5.24 -1.94
CA VAL A 25 -14.91 3.92 -1.89
C VAL A 25 -15.84 3.71 -3.09
N GLU A 26 -16.64 4.70 -3.45
CA GLU A 26 -17.61 4.58 -4.54
C GLU A 26 -16.91 4.46 -5.89
N TYR A 27 -15.85 5.23 -6.10
CA TYR A 27 -15.00 5.07 -7.27
C TYR A 27 -14.38 3.66 -7.35
N CYS A 28 -13.91 3.11 -6.22
CA CYS A 28 -13.36 1.76 -6.19
C CYS A 28 -14.43 0.68 -6.49
N LYS A 29 -15.65 0.82 -5.96
CA LYS A 29 -16.78 -0.07 -6.24
C LYS A 29 -17.14 -0.06 -7.74
N LEU A 30 -17.29 1.13 -8.34
CA LEU A 30 -17.61 1.30 -9.76
C LEU A 30 -16.57 0.63 -10.69
N ARG A 31 -15.33 0.49 -10.24
CA ARG A 31 -14.23 -0.14 -11.00
C ARG A 31 -13.95 -1.58 -10.59
N GLY A 32 -14.81 -2.19 -9.76
CA GLY A 32 -14.64 -3.56 -9.27
C GLY A 32 -13.39 -3.77 -8.41
N LYS A 33 -12.87 -2.71 -7.77
CA LYS A 33 -11.67 -2.76 -6.91
C LYS A 33 -12.07 -3.08 -5.47
N TRP A 34 -12.43 -4.33 -5.24
CA TRP A 34 -12.98 -4.78 -3.95
C TRP A 34 -11.98 -4.84 -2.80
N TYR A 35 -10.68 -5.05 -3.07
CA TYR A 35 -9.67 -5.06 -2.01
C TYR A 35 -9.48 -3.67 -1.35
N PRO A 36 -9.29 -2.57 -2.10
CA PRO A 36 -9.31 -1.23 -1.49
C PRO A 36 -10.61 -0.91 -0.74
N VAL A 37 -11.77 -1.33 -1.27
CA VAL A 37 -13.07 -1.17 -0.60
C VAL A 37 -13.07 -1.88 0.74
N SER A 38 -12.74 -3.17 0.78
CA SER A 38 -12.78 -3.95 2.02
C SER A 38 -11.81 -3.41 3.08
N LYS A 39 -10.61 -3.00 2.67
CA LYS A 39 -9.63 -2.39 3.60
C LYS A 39 -10.10 -1.05 4.14
N THR A 40 -10.69 -0.20 3.30
CA THR A 40 -11.17 1.13 3.73
C THR A 40 -12.35 1.01 4.69
N GLU A 41 -13.34 0.16 4.38
CA GLU A 41 -14.51 -0.01 5.24
C GLU A 41 -14.15 -0.70 6.57
N ALA A 42 -13.22 -1.66 6.55
CA ALA A 42 -12.72 -2.28 7.78
C ALA A 42 -11.98 -1.27 8.67
N GLU A 43 -11.21 -0.35 8.08
CA GLU A 43 -10.53 0.72 8.83
C GLU A 43 -11.55 1.66 9.49
N LYS A 44 -12.56 2.12 8.74
CA LYS A 44 -13.65 2.96 9.30
C LYS A 44 -14.39 2.25 10.43
N ALA A 45 -14.70 0.97 10.26
CA ALA A 45 -15.36 0.17 11.31
C ALA A 45 -14.51 0.06 12.58
N ALA A 46 -13.18 -0.06 12.46
CA ALA A 46 -12.27 -0.05 13.60
C ALA A 46 -12.28 1.30 14.33
N TRP A 47 -12.30 2.42 13.59
CA TRP A 47 -12.41 3.76 14.18
C TRP A 47 -13.74 3.98 14.88
N GLU A 48 -14.86 3.61 14.26
CA GLU A 48 -16.17 3.68 14.91
C GLU A 48 -16.26 2.80 16.17
N PHE A 49 -15.62 1.63 16.13
CA PHE A 49 -15.57 0.74 17.29
C PHE A 49 -14.81 1.40 18.43
N ARG A 50 -13.65 2.03 18.16
CA ARG A 50 -12.91 2.81 19.15
C ARG A 50 -13.76 3.93 19.77
N GLU A 51 -14.48 4.69 18.96
CA GLU A 51 -15.32 5.80 19.44
C GLU A 51 -16.48 5.35 20.35
N LYS A 52 -16.95 4.10 20.16
CA LYS A 52 -18.09 3.54 20.90
C LYS A 52 -17.68 2.75 22.16
N ASN A 53 -16.39 2.48 22.38
CA ASN A 53 -15.92 1.59 23.43
C ASN A 53 -14.82 2.26 24.27
N ASP A 54 -15.17 2.67 25.48
CA ASP A 54 -14.23 3.23 26.45
C ASP A 54 -13.11 2.23 26.80
N GLY A 55 -11.90 2.74 26.97
CA GLY A 55 -10.73 1.94 27.35
C GLY A 55 -10.07 1.16 26.21
N ILE A 56 -10.53 1.32 24.97
CA ILE A 56 -9.90 0.76 23.78
C ILE A 56 -9.25 1.89 22.98
N ASP A 57 -7.97 1.76 22.67
CA ASP A 57 -7.28 2.65 21.74
C ASP A 57 -6.91 1.92 20.45
N VAL A 58 -6.86 2.67 19.34
CA VAL A 58 -6.57 2.13 18.01
C VAL A 58 -5.53 3.02 17.34
N VAL A 59 -4.48 2.38 16.85
CA VAL A 59 -3.47 2.97 15.97
C VAL A 59 -3.37 2.10 14.72
N ALA A 60 -3.42 2.73 13.54
CA ALA A 60 -3.43 2.03 12.27
C ALA A 60 -2.12 2.26 11.52
N ILE A 61 -1.51 1.17 11.04
CA ILE A 61 -0.36 1.22 10.12
C ILE A 61 -0.84 0.85 8.73
N HIS A 62 -0.53 1.70 7.75
CA HIS A 62 -0.90 1.52 6.36
C HIS A 62 0.36 1.23 5.52
N PRO A 63 0.75 -0.04 5.38
CA PRO A 63 1.89 -0.40 4.55
C PRO A 63 1.54 -0.33 3.06
N GLY A 64 2.56 -0.07 2.26
CA GLY A 64 2.50 -0.24 0.81
C GLY A 64 2.64 -1.71 0.38
N THR A 65 3.13 -1.95 -0.84
CA THR A 65 3.55 -3.26 -1.30
C THR A 65 4.72 -3.76 -0.44
N CYS A 66 4.41 -4.66 0.47
CA CYS A 66 5.35 -5.21 1.44
C CYS A 66 6.23 -6.27 0.79
N LEU A 67 7.52 -5.96 0.63
CA LEU A 67 8.53 -6.80 -0.01
C LEU A 67 9.62 -7.17 1.01
N GLY A 68 10.36 -8.23 0.72
CA GLY A 68 11.48 -8.67 1.53
C GLY A 68 11.52 -10.19 1.68
N GLU A 69 12.36 -10.65 2.60
CA GLU A 69 12.55 -12.06 2.92
C GLU A 69 11.24 -12.72 3.36
N LEU A 70 10.90 -13.86 2.74
CA LEU A 70 9.75 -14.67 3.11
C LEU A 70 10.16 -15.68 4.18
N ILE A 71 9.53 -15.60 5.35
CA ILE A 71 9.73 -16.57 6.43
C ILE A 71 8.71 -17.71 6.30
N GLN A 72 7.55 -17.42 5.69
CA GLN A 72 6.56 -18.41 5.32
C GLN A 72 6.94 -19.16 4.04
N LYS A 73 6.40 -20.38 3.88
CA LYS A 73 6.62 -21.19 2.67
C LYS A 73 5.92 -20.63 1.43
N GLU A 74 4.72 -20.10 1.62
CA GLU A 74 3.86 -19.64 0.52
C GLU A 74 4.12 -18.18 0.17
N MET A 75 4.12 -17.89 -1.14
CA MET A 75 4.32 -16.52 -1.61
C MET A 75 3.09 -15.66 -1.32
N ASN A 76 3.30 -14.47 -0.74
CA ASN A 76 2.24 -13.49 -0.54
C ASN A 76 1.92 -12.70 -1.82
N ALA A 77 0.76 -12.05 -1.85
CA ALA A 77 0.31 -11.28 -3.01
C ALA A 77 1.28 -10.15 -3.40
N SER A 78 1.91 -9.47 -2.43
CA SER A 78 2.86 -8.37 -2.68
C SER A 78 4.12 -8.85 -3.38
N SER A 79 4.68 -9.98 -2.94
CA SER A 79 5.88 -10.59 -3.53
C SER A 79 5.58 -11.22 -4.89
N ALA A 80 4.35 -11.70 -5.11
CA ALA A 80 3.90 -12.17 -6.41
C ALA A 80 3.90 -11.07 -7.48
N VAL A 81 3.71 -9.79 -7.11
CA VAL A 81 3.86 -8.66 -8.05
C VAL A 81 5.30 -8.59 -8.57
N LEU A 82 6.30 -8.67 -7.68
CA LEU A 82 7.71 -8.67 -8.07
C LEU A 82 8.07 -9.93 -8.87
N GLN A 83 7.59 -11.11 -8.45
CA GLN A 83 7.83 -12.35 -9.19
C GLN A 83 7.30 -12.26 -10.63
N ARG A 84 6.07 -11.79 -10.83
CA ARG A 84 5.47 -11.65 -12.17
C ARG A 84 6.26 -10.69 -13.05
N LEU A 85 6.75 -9.59 -12.47
CA LEU A 85 7.63 -8.66 -13.16
C LEU A 85 8.92 -9.36 -13.60
N MET A 86 9.58 -10.08 -12.69
CA MET A 86 10.81 -10.83 -12.98
C MET A 86 10.59 -11.97 -13.98
N MET A 87 9.39 -12.51 -14.09
CA MET A 87 9.02 -13.53 -15.08
C MET A 87 8.55 -12.94 -16.43
N GLY A 88 8.68 -11.64 -16.63
CA GLY A 88 8.35 -10.96 -17.89
C GLY A 88 6.87 -10.79 -18.17
N SER A 89 6.07 -10.55 -17.13
CA SER A 89 4.67 -10.17 -17.31
C SER A 89 4.56 -8.94 -18.22
N LYS A 90 3.61 -9.01 -19.16
CA LYS A 90 3.26 -7.91 -20.09
C LYS A 90 1.96 -7.21 -19.69
N ASP A 91 1.49 -7.43 -18.46
CA ASP A 91 0.30 -6.78 -17.95
C ASP A 91 0.49 -5.26 -17.96
N THR A 92 -0.46 -4.52 -18.55
CA THR A 92 -0.40 -3.07 -18.58
C THR A 92 -0.58 -2.49 -17.17
N GLN A 93 0.49 -1.94 -16.60
CA GLN A 93 0.50 -1.26 -15.30
C GLN A 93 0.58 0.26 -15.43
N GLU A 94 0.18 0.84 -16.57
CA GLU A 94 0.31 2.27 -16.87
C GLU A 94 -0.31 3.18 -15.79
N CYS A 95 -1.37 2.71 -15.13
CA CYS A 95 -2.08 3.44 -14.08
C CYS A 95 -1.80 2.89 -12.67
N TYR A 96 -0.76 2.06 -12.50
CA TYR A 96 -0.41 1.48 -11.21
C TYR A 96 0.71 2.29 -10.56
N TRP A 97 0.45 2.71 -9.33
CA TRP A 97 1.42 3.36 -8.48
C TRP A 97 1.74 2.41 -7.33
N LEU A 98 3.03 2.20 -7.10
CA LEU A 98 3.53 1.25 -6.13
C LEU A 98 4.37 2.00 -5.10
N GLY A 99 3.95 1.94 -3.85
CA GLY A 99 4.83 2.26 -2.73
C GLY A 99 5.40 0.98 -2.16
N ALA A 100 6.71 0.77 -2.27
CA ALA A 100 7.37 -0.39 -1.69
C ALA A 100 7.73 -0.10 -0.23
N VAL A 101 7.64 -1.13 0.60
CA VAL A 101 8.15 -1.09 1.99
C VAL A 101 8.76 -2.43 2.33
N HIS A 102 9.86 -2.42 3.07
CA HIS A 102 10.48 -3.65 3.52
C HIS A 102 9.68 -4.26 4.69
N VAL A 103 9.46 -5.58 4.69
CA VAL A 103 8.67 -6.29 5.72
C VAL A 103 9.18 -6.07 7.14
N LYS A 104 10.51 -5.99 7.31
CA LYS A 104 11.13 -5.68 8.62
C LYS A 104 10.77 -4.27 9.11
N ASP A 105 10.57 -3.30 8.21
CA ASP A 105 10.19 -1.95 8.60
C ASP A 105 8.71 -1.89 9.01
N VAL A 106 7.84 -2.63 8.33
CA VAL A 106 6.43 -2.79 8.75
C VAL A 106 6.36 -3.43 10.13
N ALA A 107 7.11 -4.51 10.38
CA ALA A 107 7.14 -5.17 11.68
C ALA A 107 7.66 -4.23 12.79
N ARG A 108 8.74 -3.49 12.52
CA ARG A 108 9.29 -2.49 13.45
C ARG A 108 8.31 -1.36 13.72
N ALA A 109 7.57 -0.90 12.70
CA ALA A 109 6.55 0.13 12.87
C ALA A 109 5.46 -0.33 13.85
N HIS A 110 5.00 -1.58 13.77
CA HIS A 110 3.99 -2.13 14.69
C HIS A 110 4.49 -2.16 16.13
N VAL A 111 5.73 -2.62 16.35
CA VAL A 111 6.35 -2.61 17.68
C VAL A 111 6.48 -1.18 18.20
N LEU A 112 6.98 -0.26 17.36
CA LEU A 112 7.21 1.13 17.75
C LEU A 112 5.93 1.86 18.15
N VAL A 113 4.86 1.73 17.37
CA VAL A 113 3.58 2.40 17.71
C VAL A 113 2.94 1.79 18.96
N TYR A 114 3.10 0.48 19.17
CA TYR A 114 2.59 -0.18 20.36
C TYR A 114 3.34 0.26 21.62
N GLU A 115 4.66 0.38 21.55
CA GLU A 115 5.53 0.77 22.67
C GLU A 115 5.53 2.27 22.96
N THR A 116 4.97 3.10 22.07
CA THR A 116 4.93 4.56 22.20
C THR A 116 3.57 5.02 22.74
N PRO A 117 3.44 5.40 24.02
CA PRO A 117 2.13 5.73 24.62
C PRO A 117 1.42 6.93 23.99
N THR A 118 2.16 7.78 23.27
CA THR A 118 1.62 8.95 22.57
C THR A 118 1.33 8.69 21.09
N ALA A 119 1.59 7.49 20.58
CA ALA A 119 1.26 7.15 19.20
C ALA A 119 -0.25 7.10 19.04
N ALA A 120 -0.76 7.75 17.99
CA ALA A 120 -2.20 7.89 17.78
C ALA A 120 -2.52 8.01 16.28
N GLY A 121 -3.73 7.60 15.92
CA GLY A 121 -4.24 7.77 14.58
C GLY A 121 -3.62 6.81 13.58
N ARG A 122 -3.23 7.34 12.42
CA ARG A 122 -2.82 6.57 11.23
C ARG A 122 -1.35 6.84 10.98
N TYR A 123 -0.62 5.84 10.47
CA TYR A 123 0.76 5.98 10.05
C TYR A 123 0.94 5.34 8.66
N LEU A 124 1.34 6.13 7.67
CA LEU A 124 1.75 5.57 6.38
C LEU A 124 3.12 4.91 6.52
N CYS A 125 3.22 3.65 6.11
CA CYS A 125 4.46 2.88 6.16
C CYS A 125 4.90 2.54 4.72
N VAL A 126 5.41 3.56 4.04
CA VAL A 126 5.89 3.49 2.65
C VAL A 126 7.16 4.33 2.50
N ASN A 127 8.11 3.90 1.68
CA ASN A 127 9.32 4.67 1.37
C ASN A 127 9.10 5.72 0.26
N GLY A 128 7.85 5.97 -0.12
CA GLY A 128 7.46 6.76 -1.30
C GLY A 128 6.49 5.98 -2.19
N ILE A 129 5.83 6.68 -3.11
CA ILE A 129 4.92 6.10 -4.09
C ILE A 129 5.45 6.45 -5.48
N TYR A 130 5.75 5.42 -6.28
CA TYR A 130 6.36 5.57 -7.59
C TYR A 130 5.44 5.02 -8.66
N GLN A 131 5.55 5.56 -9.88
CA GLN A 131 4.91 4.93 -11.02
C GLN A 131 5.55 3.56 -11.25
N PHE A 132 4.74 2.54 -11.57
CA PHE A 132 5.21 1.16 -11.64
C PHE A 132 6.36 0.95 -12.64
N SER A 133 6.43 1.71 -13.73
CA SER A 133 7.55 1.65 -14.69
C SER A 133 8.88 2.12 -14.08
N SER A 134 8.88 3.11 -13.18
CA SER A 134 10.09 3.51 -12.45
C SER A 134 10.57 2.39 -11.53
N PHE A 135 9.64 1.70 -10.87
CA PHE A 135 9.95 0.52 -10.08
C PHE A 135 10.50 -0.60 -10.98
N ALA A 136 9.84 -0.91 -12.09
CA ALA A 136 10.25 -1.94 -13.04
C ALA A 136 11.65 -1.70 -13.61
N LYS A 137 11.93 -0.46 -14.01
CA LYS A 137 13.27 -0.03 -14.46
C LYS A 137 14.34 -0.22 -13.39
N THR A 138 14.03 0.11 -12.14
CA THR A 138 14.98 -0.09 -11.03
C THR A 138 15.29 -1.58 -10.84
N VAL A 139 14.27 -2.44 -10.93
CA VAL A 139 14.46 -3.89 -10.80
C VAL A 139 15.25 -4.45 -11.99
N SER A 140 15.01 -3.97 -13.23
CA SER A 140 15.76 -4.45 -14.40
C SER A 140 17.23 -4.04 -14.38
N GLU A 141 17.55 -2.85 -13.84
CA GLU A 141 18.93 -2.41 -13.63
C GLU A 141 19.67 -3.25 -12.57
N LEU A 142 18.96 -3.68 -11.52
CA LEU A 142 19.53 -4.52 -10.46
C LEU A 142 19.65 -6.00 -10.84
N TYR A 143 18.76 -6.50 -11.71
CA TYR A 143 18.64 -7.90 -12.07
C TYR A 143 18.54 -8.07 -13.60
N PRO A 144 19.64 -7.77 -14.35
CA PRO A 144 19.62 -7.70 -15.82
C PRO A 144 19.39 -9.06 -16.51
N ASP A 145 19.60 -10.17 -15.79
CA ASP A 145 19.41 -11.53 -16.33
C ASP A 145 17.93 -11.97 -16.39
N PHE A 146 17.02 -11.19 -15.79
CA PHE A 146 15.59 -11.48 -15.80
C PHE A 146 14.90 -10.77 -16.97
N PRO A 147 13.86 -11.39 -17.60
CA PRO A 147 13.14 -10.84 -18.74
C PRO A 147 12.16 -9.70 -18.34
N ILE A 148 12.64 -8.67 -17.65
CA ILE A 148 11.83 -7.53 -17.21
C ILE A 148 11.69 -6.56 -18.39
N HIS A 149 10.46 -6.09 -18.65
CA HIS A 149 10.11 -5.19 -19.75
C HIS A 149 9.67 -3.81 -19.24
#